data_AF-A0A1I7N789-F1
#
_entry.id   AF-A0A1I7N789-F1
#
_cell.length_a   1.000
_cell.length_b   1.000
_cell.length_c   1.000
_cell.angle_alpha   90.00
_cell.angle_beta   90.00
_cell.angle_gamma   90.00
#
_symmetry.space_group_name_H-M   'P 1'
#
loop_
_entity.id
_entity.type
_entity.pdbx_description
1 polymer ?
#
loop_
_entity_poly.entity_id
_entity_poly.type
_entity_poly.pdbx_seq_one_letter_code
_entity_poly.pdbx_strand_id
1 'polypeptide(L)'
;MENTISPQPALHLEEAAVAALKIAAKWAKFIAIVSFVLIGLFVLVGVAAIAGSSFTNAFYGYGFESALAIAIYYFATAIISFIPTLRLFQFATKAKKAILDMQHSELTQSFLYLKSYFHFIGVLILIVIILCVVGVIGFIIGLSLQG
;
A
#
# COMPACT_ATOMS: atom_id res chain seq x y z
N MET A 1 39.02 41.87 14.90
CA MET A 1 37.58 41.55 14.83
C MET A 1 37.51 40.04 14.66
N GLU A 2 37.37 39.32 15.78
CA GLU A 2 37.33 37.85 15.82
C GLU A 2 36.01 37.38 15.17
N ASN A 3 36.07 36.75 14.01
CA ASN A 3 34.89 36.11 13.41
C ASN A 3 34.75 34.71 14.03
N THR A 4 33.97 34.62 15.10
CA THR A 4 33.60 33.35 15.73
C THR A 4 32.65 32.58 14.81
N ILE A 5 33.20 31.76 13.91
CA ILE A 5 32.43 30.72 13.24
C ILE A 5 32.15 29.64 14.28
N SER A 6 31.00 29.71 14.94
CA SER A 6 30.49 28.65 15.80
C SER A 6 30.49 27.32 15.02
N PRO A 7 31.04 26.22 15.56
CA PRO A 7 31.03 24.93 14.87
C PRO A 7 29.57 24.51 14.63
N GLN A 8 29.18 24.40 13.36
CA GLN A 8 27.82 24.04 12.96
C GLN A 8 27.42 22.65 13.51
N PRO A 9 26.13 22.42 13.83
CA PRO A 9 25.58 21.16 14.33
C PRO A 9 25.44 20.08 13.24
N ALA A 10 26.35 20.09 12.26
CA ALA A 10 26.26 19.30 11.03
C ALA A 10 26.34 17.78 11.29
N LEU A 11 27.09 17.35 12.31
CA LEU A 11 27.36 15.93 12.56
C LEU A 11 26.19 15.21 13.27
N HIS A 12 25.41 15.93 14.08
CA HIS A 12 24.29 15.34 14.82
C HIS A 12 23.06 15.08 13.94
N LEU A 13 22.88 15.88 12.89
CA LEU A 13 21.80 15.73 11.92
C LEU A 13 21.98 14.48 11.04
N GLU A 14 23.22 14.13 10.69
CA GLU A 14 23.52 12.97 9.86
C GLU A 14 23.24 11.65 10.60
N GLU A 15 23.72 11.52 11.84
CA GLU A 15 23.45 10.33 12.66
C GLU A 15 21.95 10.15 12.94
N ALA A 16 21.25 11.25 13.26
CA ALA A 16 19.80 11.22 13.48
C ALA A 16 19.03 10.82 12.22
N ALA A 17 19.43 11.34 11.05
CA ALA A 17 18.81 11.01 9.76
C ALA A 17 19.02 9.53 9.39
N VAL A 18 20.23 9.00 9.60
CA VAL A 18 20.54 7.58 9.37
C VAL A 18 19.74 6.68 10.31
N ALA A 19 19.65 7.04 11.59
CA ALA A 19 18.86 6.30 12.58
C ALA A 19 17.37 6.27 12.20
N ALA A 20 16.80 7.41 11.82
CA ALA A 20 15.41 7.51 11.38
C ALA A 20 15.15 6.69 10.11
N LEU A 21 16.04 6.76 9.12
CA LEU A 21 15.93 5.98 7.88
C LEU A 21 15.99 4.47 8.16
N LYS A 22 16.84 4.04 9.10
CA LYS A 22 16.95 2.63 9.51
C LYS A 22 15.64 2.12 10.13
N ILE A 23 15.01 2.93 10.99
CA ILE A 23 13.71 2.62 11.59
C ILE A 23 12.63 2.57 10.51
N ALA A 24 12.56 3.58 9.64
CA ALA A 24 11.60 3.64 8.54
C ALA A 24 11.73 2.44 7.59
N ALA A 25 12.96 2.07 7.20
CA ALA A 25 13.22 0.90 6.36
C ALA A 25 12.78 -0.41 7.03
N LYS A 26 12.99 -0.55 8.35
CA LYS A 26 12.53 -1.72 9.11
C LYS A 26 11.01 -1.84 9.08
N TRP A 27 10.29 -0.76 9.37
CA TRP A 27 8.82 -0.75 9.35
C TRP A 27 8.25 -0.94 7.94
N ALA A 28 8.83 -0.28 6.93
CA ALA A 28 8.43 -0.44 5.54
C ALA A 28 8.58 -1.90 5.08
N LYS A 29 9.67 -2.59 5.47
CA LYS A 29 9.85 -4.02 5.18
C LYS A 29 8.78 -4.88 5.85
N PHE A 30 8.48 -4.61 7.12
CA PHE A 30 7.45 -5.34 7.86
C PHE A 30 6.08 -5.19 7.19
N ILE A 31 5.68 -3.94 6.91
CA ILE A 31 4.41 -3.64 6.23
C ILE A 31 4.35 -4.34 4.87
N ALA A 32 5.43 -4.27 4.07
CA ALA A 32 5.44 -4.92 2.77
C ALA A 32 5.25 -6.44 2.87
N ILE A 33 5.90 -7.11 3.83
CA ILE A 33 5.73 -8.55 4.05
C ILE A 33 4.28 -8.87 4.43
N VAL A 34 3.70 -8.12 5.38
CA VAL A 34 2.30 -8.31 5.80
C VAL A 34 1.35 -8.09 4.63
N SER A 35 1.56 -7.05 3.82
CA SER A 35 0.75 -6.79 2.62
C SER A 35 0.87 -7.90 1.58
N PHE A 36 2.04 -8.49 1.37
CA PHE A 36 2.17 -9.67 0.49
C PHE A 36 1.35 -10.86 0.99
N VAL A 37 1.34 -11.11 2.31
CA VAL A 37 0.50 -12.16 2.91
C VAL A 37 -0.98 -11.87 2.70
N LEU A 38 -1.41 -10.61 2.91
CA LEU A 38 -2.80 -10.20 2.68
C LEU A 38 -3.23 -10.32 1.21
N ILE A 39 -2.33 -10.01 0.27
CA ILE A 39 -2.57 -10.24 -1.17
C ILE A 39 -2.79 -11.72 -1.45
N GLY A 40 -1.96 -12.60 -0.88
CA GLY A 40 -2.14 -14.05 -0.99
C GLY A 40 -3.47 -14.51 -0.40
N LEU A 41 -3.89 -13.93 0.72
CA LEU A 41 -5.18 -14.20 1.33
C LEU A 41 -6.35 -13.74 0.45
N PHE A 42 -6.27 -12.57 -0.20
CA PHE A 42 -7.30 -12.12 -1.14
C PHE A 42 -7.46 -13.07 -2.31
N VAL A 43 -6.36 -13.60 -2.87
CA VAL A 43 -6.43 -14.62 -3.91
C VAL A 43 -7.13 -15.88 -3.38
N LEU A 44 -6.79 -16.32 -2.16
CA LEU A 44 -7.42 -17.49 -1.56
C LEU A 44 -8.93 -17.29 -1.34
N VAL A 45 -9.36 -16.11 -0.88
CA VAL A 45 -10.78 -15.76 -0.74
C VAL A 45 -11.49 -15.78 -2.09
N GLY A 46 -10.89 -15.21 -3.15
CA GLY A 46 -11.48 -15.24 -4.48
C GLY A 46 -11.66 -16.66 -5.03
N VAL A 47 -10.65 -17.52 -4.85
CA VAL A 47 -10.74 -18.94 -5.23
C VAL A 47 -11.80 -19.67 -4.40
N ALA A 48 -11.84 -19.43 -3.09
CA ALA A 48 -12.80 -20.04 -2.18
C ALA A 48 -14.25 -19.63 -2.51
N ALA A 49 -14.47 -18.37 -2.93
CA ALA A 49 -15.79 -17.90 -3.35
C ALA A 49 -16.31 -18.69 -4.56
N ILE A 50 -15.48 -18.91 -5.59
CA ILE A 50 -15.87 -19.67 -6.78
C ILE A 50 -16.08 -21.15 -6.43
N ALA A 51 -15.12 -21.77 -5.74
CA ALA A 51 -15.17 -23.18 -5.37
C ALA A 51 -16.32 -23.51 -4.40
N GLY A 52 -16.66 -22.57 -3.51
CA GLY A 52 -17.74 -22.67 -2.54
C GLY A 52 -19.10 -22.16 -3.05
N SER A 53 -19.23 -21.78 -4.32
CA SER A 53 -20.44 -21.15 -4.85
C SER A 53 -21.73 -21.96 -4.62
N SER A 54 -21.68 -23.28 -4.72
CA SER A 54 -22.81 -24.16 -4.41
C SER A 54 -23.22 -24.11 -2.93
N PHE A 55 -22.24 -24.00 -2.03
CA PHE A 55 -22.47 -23.84 -0.59
C PHE A 55 -23.04 -22.46 -0.30
N THR A 56 -22.45 -21.39 -0.84
CA THR A 56 -22.95 -20.03 -0.61
C THR A 56 -24.36 -19.83 -1.17
N ASN A 57 -24.71 -20.50 -2.27
CA ASN A 57 -26.06 -20.47 -2.82
C ASN A 57 -27.07 -21.14 -1.87
N ALA A 58 -26.72 -22.30 -1.30
CA ALA A 58 -27.59 -23.04 -0.39
C ALA A 58 -27.87 -22.30 0.94
N PHE A 59 -26.90 -21.56 1.46
CA PHE A 59 -27.01 -20.88 2.76
C PHE A 59 -27.39 -19.39 2.67
N TYR A 60 -26.93 -18.70 1.63
CA TYR A 60 -27.06 -17.24 1.51
C TYR A 60 -27.83 -16.80 0.25
N GLY A 61 -28.28 -17.74 -0.60
CA GLY A 61 -28.90 -17.42 -1.89
C GLY A 61 -27.94 -16.80 -2.90
N TYR A 62 -26.63 -16.83 -2.61
CA TYR A 62 -25.58 -16.31 -3.49
C TYR A 62 -25.18 -17.34 -4.53
N GLY A 63 -25.83 -17.26 -5.69
CA GLY A 63 -25.54 -18.07 -6.86
C GLY A 63 -24.16 -17.78 -7.47
N PHE A 64 -23.79 -18.58 -8.47
CA PHE A 64 -22.47 -18.53 -9.10
C PHE A 64 -22.09 -17.13 -9.62
N GLU A 65 -23.05 -16.36 -10.16
CA GLU A 65 -22.80 -14.99 -10.65
C GLU A 65 -22.28 -14.05 -9.55
N SER A 66 -22.87 -14.13 -8.35
CA SER A 66 -22.43 -13.33 -7.21
C SER A 66 -21.05 -13.76 -6.71
N ALA A 67 -20.78 -15.07 -6.66
CA ALA A 67 -19.48 -15.62 -6.30
C ALA A 67 -18.39 -15.19 -7.29
N LEU A 68 -18.71 -15.16 -8.59
CA LEU A 68 -17.81 -14.69 -9.64
C LEU A 68 -17.50 -13.19 -9.49
N ALA A 69 -18.51 -12.36 -9.20
CA ALA A 69 -18.31 -10.93 -8.96
C ALA A 69 -17.38 -10.68 -7.75
N ILE A 70 -17.59 -11.43 -6.66
CA ILE A 70 -16.74 -11.38 -5.45
C ILE A 70 -15.30 -11.76 -5.82
N ALA A 71 -15.11 -12.86 -6.54
CA ALA A 71 -13.78 -13.33 -6.92
C ALA A 71 -13.04 -12.33 -7.82
N ILE A 72 -13.72 -11.75 -8.82
CA ILE A 72 -13.15 -10.71 -9.69
C ILE A 72 -12.71 -9.50 -8.86
N TYR A 73 -13.53 -9.06 -7.91
CA TYR A 73 -13.19 -7.96 -7.02
C TYR A 73 -11.91 -8.27 -6.22
N TYR A 74 -11.85 -9.43 -5.53
CA TYR A 74 -10.68 -9.80 -4.73
C TYR A 74 -9.40 -9.97 -5.57
N PHE A 75 -9.50 -10.55 -6.76
CA PHE A 75 -8.35 -10.67 -7.67
C PHE A 75 -7.89 -9.31 -8.19
N ALA A 76 -8.81 -8.42 -8.56
CA ALA A 76 -8.47 -7.07 -8.98
C ALA A 76 -7.77 -6.30 -7.86
N THR A 77 -8.29 -6.35 -6.63
CA THR A 77 -7.68 -5.73 -5.46
C THR A 77 -6.29 -6.30 -5.16
N ALA A 78 -6.11 -7.61 -5.27
CA ALA A 78 -4.82 -8.27 -5.10
C ALA A 78 -3.78 -7.76 -6.11
N ILE A 79 -4.15 -7.68 -7.39
CA ILE A 79 -3.27 -7.18 -8.47
C ILE A 79 -2.90 -5.71 -8.25
N ILE A 80 -3.89 -4.86 -7.96
CA ILE A 80 -3.67 -3.42 -7.74
C ILE A 80 -2.77 -3.19 -6.53
N SER A 81 -2.97 -3.95 -5.45
CA SER A 81 -2.20 -3.82 -4.20
C SER A 81 -0.78 -4.40 -4.27
N PHE A 82 -0.50 -5.25 -5.26
CA PHE A 82 0.82 -5.85 -5.44
C PHE A 82 1.89 -4.80 -5.80
N ILE A 83 1.57 -3.87 -6.70
CA ILE A 83 2.48 -2.82 -7.16
C ILE A 83 3.02 -1.94 -6.02
N PRO A 84 2.17 -1.31 -5.17
CA PRO A 84 2.66 -0.48 -4.07
C PRO A 84 3.43 -1.28 -3.04
N THR A 85 3.00 -2.51 -2.76
CA THR A 85 3.68 -3.42 -1.84
C THR A 85 5.11 -3.71 -2.31
N LEU A 86 5.30 -3.96 -3.60
CA LEU A 86 6.61 -4.16 -4.21
C LEU A 86 7.50 -2.92 -4.10
N ARG A 87 6.96 -1.72 -4.36
CA ARG A 87 7.71 -0.45 -4.24
C ARG A 87 8.14 -0.18 -2.80
N LEU A 88 7.27 -0.46 -1.83
CA LEU A 88 7.59 -0.30 -0.41
C LEU A 88 8.70 -1.28 0.04
N PHE A 89 8.67 -2.51 -0.46
CA PHE A 89 9.72 -3.50 -0.24
C PHE A 89 11.06 -3.07 -0.86
N GLN A 90 11.04 -2.51 -2.07
CA GLN A 90 12.22 -1.98 -2.76
C GLN A 90 12.82 -0.80 -2.00
N PHE A 91 12.01 0.15 -1.52
CA PHE A 91 12.45 1.24 -0.64
C PHE A 91 13.19 0.68 0.57
N ALA A 92 12.59 -0.25 1.32
CA ALA A 92 13.17 -0.80 2.52
C ALA A 92 14.51 -1.52 2.26
N THR A 93 14.59 -2.27 1.16
CA THR A 93 15.81 -3.01 0.78
C THR A 93 16.93 -2.06 0.37
N LYS A 94 16.61 -1.05 -0.44
CA LYS A 94 17.56 -0.05 -0.94
C LYS A 94 18.05 0.90 0.15
N ALA A 95 17.14 1.35 1.02
CA ALA A 95 17.49 2.17 2.18
C ALA A 95 18.43 1.42 3.13
N LYS A 96 18.17 0.14 3.40
CA LYS A 96 19.08 -0.68 4.24
C LYS A 96 20.47 -0.82 3.60
N LYS A 97 20.55 -1.04 2.29
CA LYS A 97 21.82 -1.15 1.56
C LYS A 97 22.60 0.17 1.54
N ALA A 98 21.91 1.29 1.32
CA ALA A 98 22.51 2.62 1.33
C ALA A 98 23.17 2.97 2.67
N ILE A 99 22.56 2.55 3.80
CA ILE A 99 23.11 2.76 5.14
C ILE A 99 24.36 1.90 5.37
N LEU A 100 24.41 0.68 4.83
CA LEU A 100 25.53 -0.24 5.02
C LEU A 100 26.73 0.12 4.16
N ASP A 101 26.49 0.45 2.89
CA ASP A 101 27.55 0.68 1.91
C ASP A 101 27.94 2.18 1.78
N MET A 102 27.27 3.08 2.53
CA MET A 102 27.39 4.55 2.46
C MET A 102 27.33 5.12 1.02
N GLN A 103 26.64 4.42 0.11
CA GLN A 103 26.54 4.85 -1.28
C GLN A 103 25.36 5.81 -1.48
N HIS A 104 25.68 7.07 -1.84
CA HIS A 104 24.69 8.12 -2.14
C HIS A 104 23.71 7.74 -3.26
N SER A 105 24.12 6.89 -4.21
CA SER A 105 23.28 6.42 -5.32
C SER A 105 22.11 5.55 -4.83
N GLU A 106 22.36 4.57 -3.96
CA GLU A 106 21.36 3.67 -3.39
C GLU A 106 20.39 4.44 -2.47
N LEU A 107 20.89 5.47 -1.75
CA LEU A 107 20.07 6.35 -0.93
C LEU A 107 19.05 7.10 -1.78
N THR A 108 19.51 7.70 -2.88
CA THR A 108 18.66 8.45 -3.82
C THR A 108 17.60 7.54 -4.44
N GLN A 109 17.99 6.34 -4.87
CA GLN A 109 17.05 5.35 -5.41
C GLN A 109 16.00 4.93 -4.39
N SER A 110 16.37 4.77 -3.11
CA SER A 110 15.39 4.44 -2.06
C SER A 110 14.31 5.52 -1.95
N PHE A 111 14.67 6.80 -1.93
CA PHE A 111 13.71 7.90 -1.87
C PHE A 111 12.84 8.00 -3.13
N LEU A 112 13.38 7.65 -4.31
CA LEU A 112 12.58 7.59 -5.54
C LEU A 112 11.49 6.50 -5.47
N TYR A 113 11.81 5.33 -4.92
CA TYR A 113 10.81 4.28 -4.67
C TYR A 113 9.75 4.73 -3.67
N LEU A 114 10.15 5.44 -2.62
CA LEU A 114 9.22 5.98 -1.62
C LEU A 114 8.31 7.07 -2.22
N LYS A 115 8.85 7.98 -3.04
CA LYS A 115 8.07 8.97 -3.79
C LYS A 115 7.05 8.30 -4.71
N SER A 116 7.47 7.29 -5.47
CA SER A 116 6.58 6.54 -6.35
C SER A 116 5.48 5.81 -5.58
N TYR A 117 5.79 5.28 -4.39
CA TYR A 117 4.81 4.67 -3.51
C TYR A 117 3.74 5.67 -3.07
N PHE A 118 4.13 6.84 -2.56
CA PHE A 118 3.18 7.86 -2.14
C PHE A 118 2.33 8.40 -3.28
N HIS A 119 2.93 8.60 -4.45
CA HIS A 119 2.17 9.04 -5.63
C HIS A 119 1.11 8.01 -6.03
N PHE A 120 1.47 6.72 -6.06
CA PHE A 120 0.52 5.66 -6.39
C PHE A 120 -0.60 5.55 -5.35
N ILE A 121 -0.26 5.52 -4.06
CA ILE A 121 -1.23 5.42 -2.97
C ILE A 121 -2.15 6.65 -2.93
N GLY A 122 -1.61 7.86 -3.12
CA GLY A 122 -2.41 9.08 -3.14
C GLY A 122 -3.45 9.08 -4.27
N VAL A 123 -3.06 8.66 -5.48
CA VAL A 123 -3.99 8.53 -6.60
C VAL A 123 -5.04 7.44 -6.33
N LEU A 124 -4.64 6.31 -5.76
CA LEU A 124 -5.56 5.23 -5.40
C LEU A 124 -6.60 5.72 -4.38
N ILE A 125 -6.18 6.43 -3.34
CA ILE A 125 -7.08 7.01 -2.33
C ILE A 125 -8.06 7.98 -2.96
N LEU A 126 -7.59 8.83 -3.88
CA LEU A 126 -8.46 9.78 -4.59
C LEU A 126 -9.55 9.06 -5.40
N ILE A 127 -9.18 8.00 -6.13
CA ILE A 127 -10.14 7.17 -6.87
C ILE A 127 -11.19 6.57 -5.92
N VAL A 128 -10.75 6.00 -4.79
CA VAL A 128 -11.66 5.39 -3.80
C VAL A 128 -12.62 6.44 -3.22
N ILE A 129 -12.14 7.64 -2.89
CA ILE A 129 -12.98 8.73 -2.39
C ILE A 129 -14.05 9.10 -3.43
N ILE A 130 -13.68 9.26 -4.69
CA ILE A 130 -14.63 9.59 -5.77
C ILE A 130 -15.70 8.50 -5.89
N LEU A 131 -15.29 7.22 -5.89
CA LEU A 131 -16.22 6.09 -5.96
C LEU A 131 -17.16 6.05 -4.75
N CYS A 132 -16.66 6.31 -3.55
CA CYS A 132 -17.47 6.37 -2.33
C CYS A 132 -18.51 7.51 -2.42
N VAL A 133 -18.11 8.71 -2.85
CA VAL A 133 -19.04 9.85 -2.99
C VAL A 133 -20.14 9.54 -4.01
N VAL A 134 -19.78 9.02 -5.18
CA VAL A 134 -20.75 8.62 -6.21
C VAL A 134 -21.68 7.52 -5.69
N GLY A 135 -21.14 6.53 -4.98
CA GLY A 135 -21.91 5.45 -4.39
C GLY A 135 -22.92 5.94 -3.35
N VAL A 136 -22.53 6.87 -2.49
CA VAL A 136 -23.43 7.47 -1.48
C VAL A 136 -24.54 8.28 -2.16
N ILE A 137 -24.22 9.09 -3.18
CA ILE A 137 -25.24 9.85 -3.92
C ILE A 137 -26.23 8.92 -4.61
N GLY A 138 -25.74 7.88 -5.28
CA GLY A 138 -26.58 6.88 -5.93
C GLY A 138 -27.48 6.15 -4.94
N PHE A 139 -26.95 5.81 -3.77
CA PHE A 139 -27.72 5.19 -2.69
C PHE A 139 -28.86 6.08 -2.18
N ILE A 140 -28.59 7.37 -1.94
CA ILE A 140 -29.60 8.34 -1.49
C ILE A 140 -30.72 8.49 -2.55
N ILE A 141 -30.35 8.61 -3.83
CA ILE A 141 -31.33 8.71 -4.92
C ILE A 141 -32.18 7.43 -5.00
N GLY A 142 -31.55 6.25 -4.90
CA GLY A 142 -32.26 4.97 -4.91
C GLY A 142 -33.29 4.86 -3.79
N LEU A 143 -32.96 5.29 -2.58
CA LEU A 143 -33.91 5.35 -1.46
C LEU A 143 -35.07 6.32 -1.72
N SER A 144 -34.79 7.47 -2.34
CA SER A 144 -35.82 8.47 -2.64
C SER A 144 -36.84 8.03 -3.70
N LEU A 145 -36.48 7.06 -4.56
CA LEU A 145 -37.36 6.51 -5.60
C LEU A 145 -38.26 5.36 -5.10
N GLN A 146 -37.98 4.82 -3.92
CA GLN A 146 -38.77 3.74 -3.29
C GLN A 146 -39.84 4.26 -2.32
N GLY A 147 -39.86 5.56 -2.03
CA GLY A 147 -40.83 6.23 -1.14
C GLY A 147 -41.98 6.92 -1.87
#